data_AF-A0A7K8GME6-F1
#
_entry.id   AF-A0A7K8GME6-F1
#
_cell.length_a   1.000
_cell.length_b   1.000
_cell.length_c   1.000
_cell.angle_alpha   90.00
_cell.angle_beta   90.00
_cell.angle_gamma   90.00
#
_symmetry.space_group_name_H-M   'P 1'
#
loop_
_entity.id
_entity.type
_entity.pdbx_description
1 polymer ?
#
loop_
_entity_poly.entity_id
_entity_poly.type
_entity_poly.pdbx_seq_one_letter_code
_entity_poly.pdbx_strand_id
1 'polypeptide(L)'
;LSQDTVLGHLGANITLTCQDEVPVNTTVLWQVEEQGTAGGRGRRLAEGNALLLQRLRYEDSGRYSCSVGSHLLRSLRLLVAEPPETPQVSCYRRSHDKDVLCEWPQQEKPSPGTRAMLWV
;
A
#
# COMPACT_ATOMS: atom_id res chain seq x y z
N LEU A 1 -3.64 5.53 7.92
CA LEU A 1 -3.70 4.29 7.12
C LEU A 1 -4.07 3.14 8.05
N SER A 2 -4.85 2.16 7.59
CA SER A 2 -5.06 0.93 8.38
C SER A 2 -3.71 0.22 8.57
N GLN A 3 -3.52 -0.48 9.69
CA GLN A 3 -2.33 -1.30 9.96
C GLN A 3 -2.07 -2.35 8.87
N ASP A 4 -3.11 -2.69 8.10
CA ASP A 4 -3.06 -3.70 7.02
C ASP A 4 -2.86 -3.09 5.62
N THR A 5 -2.42 -1.83 5.51
CA THR A 5 -2.14 -1.20 4.20
C THR A 5 -0.65 -1.05 3.98
N VAL A 6 -0.15 -1.63 2.89
CA VAL A 6 1.24 -1.52 2.47
C VAL A 6 1.30 -0.60 1.24
N LEU A 7 2.18 0.40 1.29
CA LEU A 7 2.42 1.31 0.16
C LEU A 7 3.58 0.79 -0.68
N GLY A 8 3.36 0.64 -1.98
CA GLY A 8 4.38 0.30 -2.96
C GLY A 8 4.55 1.42 -3.97
N HIS A 9 5.78 1.68 -4.40
CA HIS A 9 6.05 2.69 -5.42
C HIS A 9 6.07 2.07 -6.80
N LEU A 10 5.62 2.81 -7.82
CA LEU A 10 5.67 2.35 -9.21
C LEU A 10 7.11 1.96 -9.61
N GLY A 11 7.29 0.79 -10.21
CA GLY A 11 8.58 0.26 -10.63
C GLY A 11 9.46 -0.29 -9.49
N ALA A 12 9.07 -0.12 -8.23
CA ALA A 12 9.82 -0.65 -7.09
C ALA A 12 9.65 -2.16 -6.94
N ASN A 13 10.54 -2.77 -6.15
CA ASN A 13 10.40 -4.15 -5.69
C ASN A 13 10.01 -4.11 -4.21
N ILE A 14 9.02 -4.90 -3.82
CA ILE A 14 8.56 -5.00 -2.44
C ILE A 14 8.43 -6.46 -2.02
N THR A 15 8.71 -6.73 -0.75
CA THR A 15 8.48 -8.04 -0.15
C THR A 15 7.35 -7.92 0.85
N LEU A 16 6.29 -8.69 0.63
CA LEU A 16 5.20 -8.83 1.59
C LEU A 16 5.52 -9.98 2.53
N THR A 17 5.54 -9.71 3.82
CA THR A 17 5.79 -10.71 4.87
C THR A 17 4.47 -11.12 5.51
N CYS A 18 4.22 -12.42 5.63
CA CYS A 18 2.97 -12.94 6.18
C CYS A 18 2.94 -12.74 7.71
N GLN A 19 3.94 -13.27 8.41
CA GLN A 19 4.15 -13.07 9.85
C GLN A 19 5.64 -12.88 10.15
N ASP A 20 5.94 -12.18 11.25
CA ASP A 20 7.32 -11.95 11.70
C ASP A 20 8.01 -13.27 12.10
N GLU A 21 7.23 -14.20 12.69
CA GLU A 21 7.67 -15.56 13.01
C GLU A 21 6.71 -16.58 12.37
N VAL A 22 7.26 -17.44 11.51
CA VAL A 22 6.52 -18.57 10.95
C VAL A 22 7.20 -19.86 11.40
N PRO A 23 6.45 -20.86 11.90
CA PRO A 23 7.03 -22.15 12.24
C PRO A 23 7.74 -22.78 11.04
N VAL A 24 8.95 -23.31 11.24
CA VAL A 24 9.84 -23.83 10.18
C VAL A 24 9.19 -24.93 9.31
N ASN A 25 8.11 -25.54 9.79
CA ASN A 25 7.42 -26.68 9.14
C ASN A 25 6.05 -26.33 8.55
N THR A 26 5.71 -25.06 8.34
CA THR A 26 4.40 -24.68 7.74
C THR A 26 4.54 -24.16 6.31
N THR A 27 3.75 -24.73 5.41
CA THR A 27 3.64 -24.23 4.04
C THR A 27 2.64 -23.08 4.00
N VAL A 28 3.17 -21.85 3.96
CA VAL A 28 2.37 -20.63 3.77
C VAL A 28 2.07 -20.47 2.29
N LEU A 29 0.81 -20.16 1.95
CA LEU A 29 0.33 -19.94 0.60
C LEU A 29 -0.12 -18.49 0.44
N TRP A 30 0.40 -17.80 -0.57
CA TRP A 30 -0.02 -16.45 -0.94
C TRP A 30 -1.08 -16.46 -2.03
N GLN A 31 -2.09 -15.61 -1.87
CA GLN A 31 -3.18 -15.43 -2.81
C GLN A 31 -3.49 -13.95 -2.98
N VAL A 32 -3.85 -13.54 -4.20
CA VAL A 32 -4.39 -12.22 -4.49
C VAL A 32 -5.86 -12.34 -4.88
N GLU A 33 -6.69 -11.46 -4.32
CA GLU A 33 -8.10 -11.35 -4.69
C GLU A 33 -8.22 -10.75 -6.11
N GLU A 34 -8.88 -11.44 -7.04
CA GLU A 34 -9.15 -10.89 -8.37
C GLU A 34 -10.26 -9.83 -8.29
N GLN A 35 -9.98 -8.64 -8.82
CA GLN A 35 -11.01 -7.62 -9.00
C GLN A 35 -12.02 -8.10 -10.05
N GLY A 36 -13.22 -8.49 -9.60
CA GLY A 36 -14.37 -8.74 -10.47
C GLY A 36 -14.99 -10.14 -10.42
N THR A 37 -14.44 -11.09 -9.66
CA THR A 37 -15.07 -12.41 -9.48
C THR A 37 -16.00 -12.42 -8.27
N ALA A 38 -17.31 -12.34 -8.54
CA ALA A 38 -18.35 -12.69 -7.58
C ALA A 38 -18.23 -14.18 -7.24
N GLY A 39 -17.35 -14.52 -6.30
CA GLY A 39 -17.00 -15.90 -5.99
C GLY A 39 -15.72 -16.10 -5.18
N GLY A 40 -14.93 -15.04 -4.92
CA GLY A 40 -13.89 -15.05 -3.88
C GLY A 40 -12.77 -16.08 -4.08
N ARG A 41 -12.53 -16.55 -5.32
CA ARG A 41 -11.37 -17.41 -5.61
C ARG A 41 -10.18 -16.52 -5.92
N GLY A 42 -9.28 -16.39 -4.95
CA GLY A 42 -8.01 -15.71 -5.14
C GLY A 42 -7.05 -16.52 -6.03
N ARG A 43 -6.26 -15.83 -6.84
CA ARG A 43 -5.18 -16.43 -7.63
C ARG A 43 -3.99 -16.75 -6.72
N ARG A 44 -3.51 -17.98 -6.74
CA ARG A 44 -2.28 -18.39 -6.02
C ARG A 44 -1.06 -17.72 -6.65
N LEU A 45 -0.18 -17.16 -5.81
CA LEU A 45 1.00 -16.43 -6.25
C LEU A 45 2.30 -17.18 -5.97
N ALA A 46 2.52 -17.55 -4.71
CA ALA A 46 3.76 -18.15 -4.26
C ALA A 46 3.54 -18.94 -2.96
N GLU A 47 4.54 -19.74 -2.60
CA GLU A 47 4.63 -20.44 -1.31
C GLU A 47 5.78 -19.86 -0.47
N GLY A 48 5.62 -19.84 0.85
CA GLY A 48 6.60 -19.31 1.80
C GLY A 48 6.12 -18.06 2.55
N ASN A 49 6.84 -17.70 3.63
CA ASN A 49 6.48 -16.56 4.48
C ASN A 49 6.58 -15.20 3.76
N ALA A 50 7.41 -15.13 2.72
CA ALA A 50 7.69 -13.90 1.98
C ALA A 50 7.21 -14.01 0.53
N LEU A 51 6.50 -12.99 0.05
CA LEU A 51 6.11 -12.82 -1.35
C LEU A 51 6.85 -11.63 -1.94
N LEU A 52 7.73 -11.89 -2.91
CA LEU A 52 8.45 -10.85 -3.65
C LEU A 52 7.63 -10.40 -4.86
N LEU A 53 7.31 -9.11 -4.93
CA LEU A 53 6.72 -8.45 -6.09
C LEU A 53 7.77 -7.53 -6.72
N GLN A 54 8.02 -7.68 -8.01
CA GLN A 54 9.05 -6.93 -8.72
C GLN A 54 8.45 -5.99 -9.75
N ARG A 55 9.04 -4.80 -9.89
CA ARG A 55 8.62 -3.75 -10.84
C ARG A 55 7.12 -3.48 -10.76
N LEU A 56 6.68 -3.07 -9.58
CA LEU A 56 5.28 -2.83 -9.27
C LEU A 56 4.59 -1.94 -10.29
N ARG A 57 3.36 -2.32 -10.64
CA ARG A 57 2.47 -1.58 -11.52
C ARG A 57 1.18 -1.22 -10.79
N TYR A 58 0.42 -0.28 -11.33
CA TYR A 58 -0.85 0.10 -10.75
C TYR A 58 -1.81 -1.10 -10.60
N GLU A 59 -1.81 -2.02 -11.57
CA GLU A 59 -2.59 -3.26 -11.53
C GLU A 59 -2.22 -4.25 -10.41
N ASP A 60 -1.03 -4.13 -9.83
CA ASP A 60 -0.63 -4.98 -8.70
C ASP A 60 -1.33 -4.55 -7.40
N SER A 61 -1.99 -3.40 -7.39
CA SER A 61 -2.79 -2.95 -6.25
C SER A 61 -3.97 -3.89 -6.01
N GLY A 62 -4.11 -4.37 -4.77
CA GLY A 62 -5.14 -5.36 -4.46
C GLY A 62 -5.07 -5.86 -3.03
N ARG A 63 -5.93 -6.82 -2.72
CA ARG A 63 -5.91 -7.51 -1.42
C ARG A 63 -5.11 -8.80 -1.55
N TYR A 64 -4.06 -8.89 -0.76
CA TYR A 64 -3.18 -10.04 -0.67
C TYR A 64 -3.44 -10.75 0.66
N SER A 65 -3.53 -12.07 0.59
CA SER A 65 -3.81 -12.89 1.76
C SER A 65 -2.83 -14.06 1.81
N CYS A 66 -2.36 -14.39 3.01
CA CYS A 66 -1.54 -15.56 3.25
C CYS A 66 -2.27 -16.54 4.18
N SER A 67 -2.21 -17.83 3.87
CA SER A 67 -2.88 -18.89 4.63
C SER A 67 -2.01 -20.12 4.81
N VAL A 68 -2.26 -20.90 5.86
CA VAL A 68 -1.70 -22.25 6.06
C VAL A 68 -2.87 -23.23 6.02
N GLY A 69 -2.91 -24.08 5.00
CA GLY A 69 -4.09 -24.90 4.72
C GLY A 69 -5.32 -24.03 4.50
N SER A 70 -6.36 -24.24 5.31
CA SER A 70 -7.62 -23.45 5.30
C SER A 70 -7.61 -22.24 6.25
N HIS A 71 -6.55 -22.05 7.04
CA HIS A 71 -6.49 -21.00 8.04
C HIS A 71 -5.82 -19.73 7.48
N LEU A 72 -6.58 -18.64 7.38
CA LEU A 72 -6.08 -17.32 6.99
C LEU A 72 -5.19 -16.76 8.11
N LEU A 73 -3.96 -16.37 7.76
CA LEU A 73 -3.01 -15.80 8.71
C LEU A 73 -3.04 -14.27 8.68
N ARG A 74 -2.92 -13.68 7.49
CA ARG A 74 -2.92 -12.23 7.30
C ARG A 74 -3.61 -11.86 6.01
N SER A 75 -4.29 -10.72 6.01
CA SER A 75 -4.84 -10.08 4.82
C SER A 75 -4.42 -8.62 4.82
N LEU A 76 -3.78 -8.18 3.74
CA LEU A 76 -3.28 -6.82 3.60
C LEU A 76 -3.70 -6.23 2.25
N ARG A 77 -3.79 -4.91 2.18
CA ARG A 77 -4.04 -4.17 0.95
C ARG A 77 -2.73 -3.55 0.47
N LEU A 78 -2.26 -3.98 -0.70
CA LEU A 78 -1.19 -3.30 -1.40
C LEU A 78 -1.79 -2.15 -2.20
N LEU A 79 -1.29 -0.94 -1.98
CA LEU A 79 -1.59 0.22 -2.80
C LEU A 79 -0.32 0.64 -3.52
N VAL A 80 -0.29 0.47 -4.83
CA VAL A 80 0.79 0.97 -5.68
C VAL A 80 0.45 2.39 -6.09
N ALA A 81 1.27 3.34 -5.64
CA ALA A 81 1.09 4.76 -5.91
C ALA A 81 2.45 5.41 -6.19
N GLU A 82 2.42 6.55 -6.89
CA GLU A 82 3.59 7.40 -6.96
C GLU A 82 3.82 8.08 -5.62
N PRO A 83 5.10 8.25 -5.19
CA PRO A 83 5.42 9.07 -4.04
C PRO A 83 4.84 10.48 -4.20
N PRO A 84 4.28 11.09 -3.14
CA PRO A 84 3.83 12.46 -3.21
C PRO A 84 5.02 13.41 -3.49
N GLU A 85 4.73 14.52 -4.14
CA GLU A 85 5.70 15.60 -4.32
C GLU A 85 6.22 16.07 -2.96
N THR A 86 7.52 16.42 -2.90
CA THR A 86 8.07 17.04 -1.69
C THR A 86 7.45 18.43 -1.52
N PRO A 87 6.74 18.71 -0.41
CA PRO A 87 6.02 19.97 -0.28
C PRO A 87 7.00 21.14 -0.19
N GLN A 88 6.79 22.14 -1.04
CA GLN A 88 7.49 23.41 -0.95
C GLN A 88 6.77 24.28 0.08
N VAL A 89 7.23 24.20 1.33
CA VAL A 89 6.60 24.90 2.45
C VAL A 89 7.10 26.35 2.52
N SER A 90 6.19 27.31 2.38
CA SER A 90 6.45 28.73 2.65
C SER A 90 5.74 29.14 3.93
N CYS A 91 6.51 29.61 4.91
CA CYS A 91 5.97 30.17 6.14
C CYS A 91 6.29 31.66 6.21
N TYR A 92 5.28 32.47 6.52
CA TYR A 92 5.46 33.91 6.68
C TYR A 92 4.53 34.46 7.77
N ARG A 93 4.91 35.62 8.28
CA ARG A 93 4.11 36.35 9.26
C ARG A 93 4.03 37.80 8.80
N ARG A 94 2.80 38.29 8.62
CA ARG A 94 2.57 39.64 8.07
C ARG A 94 2.96 40.76 9.03
N SER A 95 2.81 40.55 10.34
CA SER A 95 3.20 41.47 11.41
C SER A 95 3.41 40.72 12.74
N HIS A 96 4.08 41.34 13.72
CA HIS A 96 4.45 40.68 14.97
C HIS A 96 3.27 40.20 15.83
N ASP A 97 2.10 40.81 15.68
CA ASP A 97 0.85 40.52 16.40
C ASP A 97 -0.02 39.45 15.71
N LYS A 98 0.44 38.89 14.57
CA LYS A 98 -0.31 37.89 13.80
C LYS A 98 0.34 36.51 13.90
N ASP A 99 -0.48 35.49 13.68
CA ASP A 99 -0.02 34.11 13.62
C ASP A 99 0.89 33.89 12.40
N VAL A 100 1.77 32.89 12.52
CA VAL A 100 2.59 32.42 11.40
C VAL A 100 1.71 31.58 10.49
N LEU A 101 1.60 31.98 9.22
CA LEU A 101 0.90 31.21 8.21
C LEU A 101 1.93 30.39 7.43
N CYS A 102 1.69 29.08 7.33
CA CYS A 102 2.44 28.20 6.45
C CYS A 102 1.52 27.66 5.37
N GLU A 103 1.97 27.72 4.12
CA GLU A 103 1.26 27.20 2.96
C GLU A 103 2.18 26.26 2.17
N TRP A 104 1.58 25.30 1.47
CA TRP A 104 2.29 24.36 0.60
C TRP A 104 1.40 24.06 -0.62
N PRO A 105 1.42 24.94 -1.64
CA PRO A 105 0.67 24.67 -2.87
C PRO A 105 1.27 23.46 -3.58
N GLN A 106 0.41 22.60 -4.12
CA GLN A 106 0.83 21.48 -4.94
C GLN A 106 1.31 22.02 -6.31
N GLN A 107 2.53 21.69 -6.74
CA GLN A 107 3.07 22.26 -7.98
C GLN A 107 2.59 21.49 -9.20
N GLU A 108 2.47 20.17 -9.08
CA GLU A 108 1.96 19.31 -10.15
C GLU A 108 0.55 18.82 -9.86
N LYS A 109 -0.24 18.64 -10.93
CA LYS A 109 -1.55 17.99 -10.82
C LYS A 109 -1.33 16.55 -10.36
N PRO A 110 -2.12 16.04 -9.39
CA PRO A 110 -1.96 14.66 -8.96
C PRO A 110 -2.12 13.72 -10.16
N SER A 111 -1.35 12.63 -10.20
CA SER A 111 -1.45 11.66 -11.28
C SER A 111 -2.88 11.10 -11.35
N PRO A 112 -3.37 10.69 -12.55
CA PRO A 112 -4.75 10.25 -12.73
C PRO A 112 -5.20 9.11 -11.79
N GLY A 113 -4.25 8.33 -11.26
CA GLY A 113 -4.49 7.27 -10.28
C GLY A 113 -4.65 7.74 -8.82
N THR A 114 -4.38 9.01 -8.52
CA THR A 114 -4.45 9.56 -7.17
C THR A 114 -5.91 9.71 -6.72
N ARG A 115 -6.33 8.95 -5.70
CA ARG A 115 -7.65 9.08 -5.07
C ARG A 115 -7.54 9.83 -3.75
N ALA A 116 -8.23 10.95 -3.64
CA ALA A 116 -8.39 11.65 -2.38
C ALA A 116 -9.23 10.81 -1.42
N MET A 117 -8.75 10.63 -0.19
CA MET A 117 -9.53 10.03 0.90
C MET A 117 -9.86 11.13 1.90
N LEU A 118 -11.16 11.34 2.15
CA LEU A 118 -11.62 12.27 3.18
C LEU A 118 -11.53 11.55 4.53
N TRP A 119 -10.81 12.15 5.47
CA TRP A 119 -10.78 11.72 6.87
C TRP A 119 -11.97 12.38 7.59
N VAL A 120 -12.89 11.59 8.13
CA VAL A 120 -14.01 12.03 8.98
C VAL A 120 -13.75 11.60 10.41
#